data_AF-A0A0J7Y8H6-F1
#
_entry.id   AF-A0A0J7Y8H6-F1
#
_cell.length_a   1.000
_cell.length_b   1.000
_cell.length_c   1.000
_cell.angle_alpha   90.00
_cell.angle_beta   90.00
_cell.angle_gamma   90.00
#
_symmetry.space_group_name_H-M   'P 1'
#
loop_
_entity.id
_entity.type
_entity.pdbx_description
1 polymer ?
#
loop_
_entity_poly.entity_id
_entity_poly.type
_entity_poly.pdbx_seq_one_letter_code
_entity_poly.pdbx_strand_id
1 'polypeptide(L)'
;MMPGNAGRLAALVLAAAVSLGAAPASTAPAAPSPAAASVAPKVRVETLTPGTGEKPPEHSYVLINYKGMLPDGTVFDENQKMPMALDEVVPGFALGLVQMQRGGKYKLTIPPELGYGAQASGPIPANATLVFEIDLLDFKTPDEIAVMQQMHDQQLQGQQAPAPAPQPGQ
;
A
#
# COMPACT_ATOMS: atom_id res chain seq x y z
N MET A 1 -57.73 -41.48 -31.19
CA MET A 1 -57.65 -40.01 -31.12
C MET A 1 -56.40 -39.55 -31.84
N MET A 2 -56.53 -38.45 -32.56
CA MET A 2 -55.70 -37.98 -33.67
C MET A 2 -54.25 -37.57 -33.31
N PRO A 3 -53.40 -37.37 -34.34
CA PRO A 3 -51.94 -37.52 -34.35
C PRO A 3 -51.18 -36.19 -34.20
N GLY A 4 -49.84 -36.23 -34.23
CA GLY A 4 -48.99 -35.04 -34.30
C GLY A 4 -47.63 -35.34 -34.92
N ASN A 5 -47.57 -35.21 -36.24
CA ASN A 5 -46.46 -35.55 -37.13
C ASN A 5 -45.42 -34.40 -37.23
N ALA A 6 -44.25 -34.77 -37.78
CA ALA A 6 -43.45 -33.99 -38.73
C ALA A 6 -42.21 -33.21 -38.27
N GLY A 7 -41.06 -33.69 -38.79
CA GLY A 7 -40.03 -32.86 -39.41
C GLY A 7 -38.72 -32.77 -38.63
N ARG A 8 -37.53 -33.00 -39.20
CA ARG A 8 -37.11 -33.09 -40.60
C ARG A 8 -35.83 -33.94 -40.71
N LEU A 9 -35.65 -34.44 -41.92
CA LEU A 9 -34.60 -35.30 -42.44
C LEU A 9 -33.23 -34.61 -42.55
N ALA A 10 -32.19 -35.45 -42.44
CA ALA A 10 -30.98 -35.51 -43.27
C ALA A 10 -30.07 -34.26 -43.42
N ALA A 11 -28.78 -34.43 -43.11
CA ALA A 11 -27.74 -34.38 -44.14
C ALA A 11 -26.37 -34.82 -43.58
N LEU A 12 -25.81 -35.81 -44.27
CA LEU A 12 -24.45 -36.30 -44.20
C LEU A 12 -23.54 -35.30 -44.93
N VAL A 13 -22.44 -34.84 -44.32
CA VAL A 13 -21.27 -34.36 -45.08
C VAL A 13 -19.99 -34.79 -44.36
N LEU A 14 -19.35 -35.82 -44.91
CA LEU A 14 -17.90 -36.01 -44.77
C LEU A 14 -17.20 -34.92 -45.59
N ALA A 15 -16.28 -34.18 -44.98
CA ALA A 15 -15.22 -33.50 -45.73
C ALA A 15 -13.97 -33.40 -44.86
N ALA A 16 -12.97 -34.22 -45.21
CA ALA A 16 -11.59 -34.03 -44.81
C ALA A 16 -10.98 -32.90 -45.64
N ALA A 17 -10.25 -31.98 -45.00
CA ALA A 17 -9.24 -31.16 -45.66
C ALA A 17 -8.15 -30.78 -44.67
N VAL A 18 -7.01 -31.46 -44.79
CA VAL A 18 -5.73 -31.02 -44.24
C VAL A 18 -5.36 -29.70 -44.91
N SER A 19 -5.15 -28.65 -44.12
CA SER A 19 -4.45 -27.44 -44.56
C SER A 19 -3.22 -27.25 -43.67
N LEU A 20 -2.04 -27.40 -44.30
CA LEU A 20 -0.73 -27.18 -43.73
C LEU A 20 -0.42 -25.67 -43.83
N GLY A 21 -0.32 -24.98 -42.70
CA GLY A 21 0.00 -23.55 -42.64
C GLY A 21 0.71 -23.20 -41.33
N ALA A 22 1.95 -22.75 -41.44
CA ALA A 22 2.87 -22.46 -40.34
C ALA A 22 2.63 -21.10 -39.66
N ALA A 23 2.64 -21.05 -38.32
CA ALA A 23 3.36 -20.08 -37.47
C ALA A 23 3.02 -20.30 -35.98
N PRO A 24 4.01 -20.33 -35.06
CA PRO A 24 3.77 -20.43 -33.62
C PRO A 24 3.64 -19.03 -33.03
N ALA A 25 2.41 -18.55 -32.85
CA ALA A 25 2.16 -17.40 -31.99
C ALA A 25 1.82 -17.93 -30.58
N SER A 26 2.84 -17.94 -29.72
CA SER A 26 2.66 -17.96 -28.27
C SER A 26 1.66 -16.88 -27.88
N THR A 27 0.53 -17.29 -27.34
CA THR A 27 -0.16 -16.55 -26.28
C THR A 27 -0.91 -17.60 -25.48
N ALA A 28 -0.28 -17.97 -24.35
CA ALA A 28 -0.89 -18.82 -23.35
C ALA A 28 -2.26 -18.25 -22.97
N PRO A 29 -3.31 -19.07 -22.81
CA PRO A 29 -4.46 -18.63 -22.06
C PRO A 29 -3.98 -18.37 -20.63
N ALA A 30 -4.00 -17.09 -20.22
CA ALA A 30 -3.83 -16.72 -18.83
C ALA A 30 -4.85 -17.52 -18.02
N ALA A 31 -4.36 -18.49 -17.26
CA ALA A 31 -5.18 -19.24 -16.33
C ALA A 31 -5.80 -18.22 -15.35
N PRO A 32 -7.13 -18.22 -15.14
CA PRO A 32 -7.66 -17.60 -13.94
C PRO A 32 -7.08 -18.40 -12.78
N SER A 33 -6.16 -17.80 -12.00
CA SER A 33 -5.70 -18.41 -10.76
C SER A 33 -6.93 -18.73 -9.90
N PRO A 34 -7.20 -20.01 -9.59
CA PRO A 34 -8.31 -20.36 -8.74
C PRO A 34 -7.92 -20.05 -7.29
N ALA A 35 -8.91 -19.61 -6.51
CA ALA A 35 -8.85 -19.43 -5.07
C ALA A 35 -8.09 -18.18 -4.56
N ALA A 36 -8.68 -17.00 -4.83
CA ALA A 36 -8.83 -16.02 -3.75
C ALA A 36 -9.71 -16.67 -2.66
N ALA A 37 -9.11 -17.51 -1.83
CA ALA A 37 -9.73 -17.92 -0.58
C ALA A 37 -10.03 -16.63 0.17
N SER A 38 -11.32 -16.40 0.42
CA SER A 38 -11.86 -15.32 1.23
C SER A 38 -11.43 -15.53 2.69
N VAL A 39 -10.14 -15.36 2.96
CA VAL A 39 -9.61 -15.18 4.30
C VAL A 39 -9.89 -13.72 4.60
N ALA A 40 -10.66 -13.43 5.64
CA ALA A 40 -11.03 -12.07 6.05
C ALA A 40 -9.82 -11.12 5.89
N PRO A 41 -10.00 -9.90 5.35
CA PRO A 41 -8.90 -8.99 5.07
C PRO A 41 -8.13 -8.72 6.35
N LYS A 42 -7.01 -9.43 6.50
CA LYS A 42 -6.12 -9.30 7.65
C LYS A 42 -4.77 -8.92 7.11
N VAL A 43 -4.26 -7.80 7.60
CA VAL A 43 -2.88 -7.40 7.36
C VAL A 43 -1.96 -8.48 7.89
N ARG A 44 -1.04 -8.96 7.05
CA ARG A 44 0.02 -9.84 7.48
C ARG A 44 1.18 -9.00 7.98
N VAL A 45 1.58 -9.19 9.23
CA VAL A 45 2.75 -8.52 9.81
C VAL A 45 3.82 -9.58 10.03
N GLU A 46 4.89 -9.53 9.26
CA GLU A 46 6.08 -10.36 9.45
C GLU A 46 7.17 -9.51 10.12
N THR A 47 7.72 -10.01 11.22
CA THR A 47 8.85 -9.37 11.89
C THR A 47 10.14 -9.83 11.24
N LEU A 48 10.87 -8.93 10.58
CA LEU A 48 12.17 -9.22 9.98
C LEU A 48 13.29 -9.03 11.03
N THR A 49 13.23 -7.90 11.73
CA THR A 49 14.13 -7.55 12.82
C THR A 49 13.27 -7.05 13.99
N PRO A 50 13.27 -7.72 15.15
CA PRO A 50 12.56 -7.20 16.30
C PRO A 50 13.17 -5.87 16.73
N GLY A 51 12.33 -4.86 16.94
CA GLY A 51 12.75 -3.62 17.59
C GLY A 51 13.05 -3.85 19.07
N THR A 52 13.62 -2.85 19.72
CA THR A 52 13.93 -2.88 21.16
C THR A 52 13.25 -1.76 21.92
N GLY A 53 12.57 -0.85 21.24
CA GLY A 53 11.88 0.28 21.85
C GLY A 53 10.37 0.08 22.00
N GLU A 54 9.71 1.14 22.46
CA GLU A 54 8.25 1.17 22.59
C GLU A 54 7.54 1.08 21.24
N LYS A 55 6.25 0.75 21.33
CA LYS A 55 5.34 0.77 20.19
C LYS A 55 4.80 2.19 20.01
N PRO A 56 4.67 2.67 18.77
CA PRO A 56 4.04 3.96 18.54
C PRO A 56 2.58 3.89 19.02
N PRO A 57 2.10 4.88 19.80
CA PRO A 57 0.70 4.98 20.13
C PRO A 57 -0.14 5.31 18.90
N GLU A 58 -1.45 5.07 19.00
CA GLU A 58 -2.42 5.45 17.97
C GLU A 58 -2.31 6.95 17.67
N HIS A 59 -2.51 7.34 16.40
CA HIS A 59 -2.41 8.73 15.93
C HIS A 59 -1.04 9.44 16.10
N SER A 60 0.05 8.69 16.29
CA SER A 60 1.40 9.26 16.37
C SER A 60 2.05 9.52 15.01
N TYR A 61 3.12 10.30 15.02
CA TYR A 61 4.00 10.50 13.87
C TYR A 61 5.16 9.52 13.94
N VAL A 62 5.27 8.61 12.99
CA VAL A 62 6.40 7.68 12.89
C VAL A 62 7.42 8.20 11.88
N LEU A 63 8.69 8.08 12.22
CA LEU A 63 9.80 8.26 11.29
C LEU A 63 10.24 6.88 10.82
N ILE A 64 9.89 6.54 9.58
CA ILE A 64 10.16 5.22 9.03
C ILE A 64 10.95 5.30 7.73
N ASN A 65 11.72 4.25 7.44
CA ASN A 65 12.07 3.93 6.07
C ASN A 65 11.06 2.91 5.57
N TYR A 66 10.49 3.11 4.40
CA TYR A 66 9.59 2.13 3.83
C TYR A 66 9.93 1.85 2.37
N LYS A 67 9.60 0.64 1.95
CA LYS A 67 9.69 0.19 0.58
C LYS A 67 8.41 -0.55 0.22
N GLY A 68 7.57 0.10 -0.57
CA GLY A 68 6.34 -0.42 -1.15
C GLY A 68 6.61 -1.14 -2.46
N MET A 69 6.28 -2.43 -2.49
CA MET A 69 6.39 -3.29 -3.65
C MET A 69 5.12 -4.12 -3.85
N LEU A 70 4.82 -4.42 -5.10
CA LEU A 70 3.77 -5.33 -5.49
C LEU A 70 4.23 -6.79 -5.27
N PRO A 71 3.30 -7.76 -5.18
CA PRO A 71 3.63 -9.18 -4.98
C PRO A 71 4.43 -9.79 -6.13
N ASP A 72 4.47 -9.14 -7.29
CA ASP A 72 5.31 -9.49 -8.44
C ASP A 72 6.78 -9.05 -8.28
N GLY A 73 7.08 -8.24 -7.24
CA GLY A 73 8.40 -7.66 -6.99
C GLY A 73 8.56 -6.23 -7.50
N THR A 74 7.55 -5.66 -8.16
CA THR A 74 7.61 -4.31 -8.72
C THR A 74 7.56 -3.27 -7.59
N VAL A 75 8.65 -2.54 -7.38
CA VAL A 75 8.71 -1.44 -6.40
C VAL A 75 7.92 -0.26 -6.95
N PHE A 76 6.89 0.17 -6.25
CA PHE A 76 6.04 1.27 -6.67
C PHE A 76 6.35 2.58 -5.91
N ASP A 77 6.86 2.47 -4.69
CA ASP A 77 7.21 3.62 -3.86
C ASP A 77 8.26 3.20 -2.83
N GLU A 78 9.29 4.02 -2.62
CA GLU A 78 10.27 3.80 -1.54
C GLU A 78 10.78 5.14 -1.03
N ASN A 79 10.88 5.29 0.29
CA ASN A 79 11.39 6.50 0.88
C ASN A 79 12.07 6.22 2.21
N GLN A 80 12.99 7.09 2.61
CA GLN A 80 13.81 6.95 3.80
C GLN A 80 13.64 8.15 4.72
N LYS A 81 13.60 7.91 6.04
CA LYS A 81 13.38 8.95 7.06
C LYS A 81 12.16 9.81 6.74
N MET A 82 11.10 9.19 6.24
CA MET A 82 9.86 9.88 5.91
C MET A 82 9.00 9.93 7.18
N PRO A 83 8.65 11.12 7.69
CA PRO A 83 7.66 11.24 8.75
C PRO A 83 6.28 10.91 8.15
N MET A 84 5.57 9.99 8.79
CA MET A 84 4.20 9.61 8.44
C MET A 84 3.32 9.68 9.67
N ALA A 85 2.17 10.33 9.55
CA ALA A 85 1.12 10.23 10.55
C ALA A 85 0.38 8.89 10.36
N LEU A 86 0.12 8.17 11.45
CA LEU A 86 -0.70 6.96 11.42
C LEU A 86 -2.12 7.21 10.89
N ASP A 87 -2.60 8.46 10.96
CA ASP A 87 -3.93 8.88 10.50
C ASP A 87 -3.99 9.16 8.98
N GLU A 88 -2.86 9.50 8.36
CA GLU A 88 -2.79 9.86 6.94
C GLU A 88 -2.43 8.67 6.04
N VAL A 89 -2.14 7.51 6.63
CA VAL A 89 -1.79 6.29 5.91
C VAL A 89 -2.98 5.36 5.75
N VAL A 90 -2.89 4.41 4.82
CA VAL A 90 -3.96 3.42 4.61
C VAL A 90 -4.20 2.60 5.89
N PRO A 91 -5.45 2.18 6.17
CA PRO A 91 -5.80 1.50 7.42
C PRO A 91 -4.94 0.28 7.71
N GLY A 92 -4.60 -0.51 6.68
CA GLY A 92 -3.75 -1.68 6.84
C GLY A 92 -2.32 -1.35 7.28
N PHE A 93 -1.83 -0.17 6.90
CA PHE A 93 -0.50 0.31 7.27
C PHE A 93 -0.50 0.79 8.72
N ALA A 94 -1.51 1.56 9.12
CA ALA A 94 -1.71 1.97 10.51
C ALA A 94 -1.79 0.77 11.46
N LEU A 95 -2.62 -0.24 11.14
CA LEU A 95 -2.75 -1.49 11.90
C LEU A 95 -1.45 -2.29 11.99
N GLY A 96 -0.60 -2.19 10.97
CA GLY A 96 0.73 -2.79 10.97
C GLY A 96 1.69 -2.04 11.89
N LEU A 97 1.77 -0.72 11.77
CA LEU A 97 2.69 0.14 12.50
C LEU A 97 2.48 0.09 14.02
N VAL A 98 1.24 0.08 14.51
CA VAL A 98 0.95 -0.01 15.96
C VAL A 98 1.43 -1.32 16.59
N GLN A 99 1.69 -2.35 15.78
CA GLN A 99 2.26 -3.63 16.23
C GLN A 99 3.79 -3.64 16.20
N MET A 100 4.42 -2.65 15.56
CA MET A 100 5.87 -2.54 15.41
C MET A 100 6.52 -1.90 16.64
N GLN A 101 7.77 -2.23 16.86
CA GLN A 101 8.60 -1.65 17.92
C GLN A 101 9.63 -0.70 17.32
N ARG A 102 9.97 0.35 18.05
CA ARG A 102 11.03 1.29 17.66
C ARG A 102 12.38 0.58 17.47
N GLY A 103 13.04 0.93 16.38
CA GLY A 103 14.28 0.31 15.89
C GLY A 103 14.07 -1.04 15.21
N GLY A 104 12.83 -1.45 14.95
CA GLY A 104 12.51 -2.74 14.35
C GLY A 104 12.21 -2.66 12.86
N LYS A 105 12.42 -3.79 12.17
CA LYS A 105 12.12 -3.96 10.76
C LYS A 105 11.03 -5.01 10.56
N TYR A 106 10.02 -4.67 9.78
CA TYR A 106 8.85 -5.49 9.58
C TYR A 106 8.45 -5.48 8.11
N LYS A 107 7.78 -6.55 7.67
CA LYS A 107 7.19 -6.66 6.35
C LYS A 107 5.68 -6.77 6.52
N LEU A 108 4.96 -5.79 6.01
CA LEU A 108 3.51 -5.77 5.95
C LEU A 108 3.04 -6.30 4.59
N THR A 109 2.03 -7.15 4.61
CA THR A 109 1.25 -7.48 3.42
C THR A 109 -0.16 -7.00 3.64
N ILE A 110 -0.54 -5.98 2.89
CA ILE A 110 -1.81 -5.28 2.99
C ILE A 110 -2.68 -5.73 1.80
N PRO A 111 -3.79 -6.44 2.05
CA PRO A 111 -4.74 -6.77 0.99
C PRO A 111 -5.37 -5.48 0.45
N PRO A 112 -5.85 -5.47 -0.80
CA PRO A 112 -6.42 -4.28 -1.42
C PRO A 112 -7.54 -3.65 -0.57
N GLU A 113 -8.37 -4.45 0.09
CA GLU A 113 -9.47 -3.99 0.95
C GLU A 113 -9.02 -3.06 2.10
N LEU A 114 -7.77 -3.20 2.57
CA LEU A 114 -7.17 -2.36 3.62
C LEU A 114 -6.11 -1.38 3.08
N GLY A 115 -5.96 -1.31 1.75
CA GLY A 115 -5.05 -0.44 1.04
C GLY A 115 -5.81 0.55 0.15
N TYR A 116 -5.64 0.43 -1.17
CA TYR A 116 -6.30 1.30 -2.16
C TYR A 116 -7.62 0.74 -2.73
N GLY A 117 -8.01 -0.47 -2.35
CA GLY A 117 -9.26 -1.10 -2.77
C GLY A 117 -9.37 -1.24 -4.28
N ALA A 118 -10.55 -0.93 -4.82
CA ALA A 118 -10.83 -0.95 -6.26
C ALA A 118 -10.28 0.28 -7.01
N GLN A 119 -9.58 1.19 -6.33
CA GLN A 119 -8.98 2.37 -6.94
C GLN A 119 -7.54 2.08 -7.33
N ALA A 120 -7.19 2.38 -8.59
CA ALA A 120 -5.79 2.40 -9.01
C ALA A 120 -5.13 3.71 -8.54
N SER A 121 -3.86 3.65 -8.13
CA SER A 121 -3.11 4.81 -7.66
C SER A 121 -1.71 4.80 -8.29
N GLY A 122 -1.50 5.66 -9.28
CA GLY A 122 -0.25 5.74 -10.05
C GLY A 122 0.17 4.37 -10.63
N PRO A 123 1.31 3.80 -10.20
CA PRO A 123 1.78 2.46 -10.62
C PRO A 123 1.01 1.29 -9.98
N ILE A 124 0.14 1.53 -9.01
CA ILE A 124 -0.60 0.50 -8.26
C ILE A 124 -1.92 0.19 -8.98
N PRO A 125 -2.13 -1.05 -9.47
CA PRO A 125 -3.40 -1.41 -10.10
C PRO A 125 -4.54 -1.51 -9.10
N ALA A 126 -5.78 -1.40 -9.59
CA ALA A 126 -6.97 -1.64 -8.78
C ALA A 126 -6.97 -3.08 -8.24
N ASN A 127 -7.42 -3.25 -6.99
CA ASN A 127 -7.41 -4.53 -6.28
C ASN A 127 -6.01 -5.16 -6.11
N ALA A 128 -4.96 -4.34 -6.10
CA ALA A 128 -3.61 -4.81 -5.84
C ALA A 128 -3.36 -5.08 -4.35
N THR A 129 -2.76 -6.22 -4.05
CA THR A 129 -2.12 -6.46 -2.75
C THR A 129 -0.81 -5.67 -2.69
N LEU A 130 -0.54 -5.03 -1.56
CA LEU A 130 0.65 -4.23 -1.35
C LEU A 130 1.56 -4.93 -0.33
N VAL A 131 2.85 -4.99 -0.64
CA VAL A 131 3.87 -5.47 0.29
C VAL A 131 4.73 -4.27 0.68
N PHE A 132 4.80 -3.98 1.96
CA PHE A 132 5.63 -2.89 2.48
C PHE A 132 6.68 -3.44 3.42
N GLU A 133 7.95 -3.22 3.11
CA GLU A 133 9.02 -3.38 4.09
C GLU A 133 9.19 -2.06 4.82
N ILE A 134 9.04 -2.07 6.14
CA ILE A 134 9.08 -0.90 7.00
C ILE A 134 10.16 -1.08 8.04
N ASP A 135 10.99 -0.06 8.19
CA ASP A 135 12.01 0.07 9.21
C ASP A 135 11.62 1.27 10.09
N LEU A 136 11.18 0.98 11.32
CA LEU A 136 10.74 2.01 12.25
C LEU A 136 11.95 2.58 12.96
N LEU A 137 12.40 3.76 12.53
CA LEU A 137 13.56 4.43 13.12
C LEU A 137 13.20 5.07 14.45
N ASP A 138 12.17 5.92 14.45
CA ASP A 138 11.73 6.67 15.62
C ASP A 138 10.23 6.98 15.50
N PHE A 139 9.62 7.48 16.58
CA PHE A 139 8.27 8.01 16.54
C PHE A 139 8.12 9.15 17.55
N LYS A 140 7.18 10.05 17.29
CA LYS A 140 6.83 11.18 18.13
C LYS A 140 5.33 11.24 18.32
N THR A 141 4.93 11.48 19.55
CA THR A 141 3.53 11.71 19.88
C THR A 141 3.10 13.10 19.39
N PRO A 142 1.80 13.29 19.08
CA PRO A 142 1.28 14.61 18.71
C PRO A 142 1.56 15.66 19.79
N ASP A 143 1.53 15.30 21.07
CA ASP A 143 1.91 16.17 22.18
C ASP A 143 3.37 16.63 22.09
N GLU A 144 4.32 15.73 21.81
CA GLU A 144 5.73 16.09 21.62
C GLU A 144 5.94 17.05 20.44
N ILE A 145 5.23 16.82 19.32
CA ILE A 145 5.27 17.69 18.16
C ILE A 145 4.69 19.07 18.51
N ALA A 146 3.56 19.12 19.23
CA ALA A 146 2.94 20.36 19.66
C ALA A 146 3.85 21.19 20.59
N VAL A 147 4.51 20.53 21.55
CA VAL A 147 5.48 21.18 22.44
C VAL A 147 6.67 21.72 21.64
N MET A 148 7.21 20.95 20.69
CA MET A 148 8.31 21.41 19.82
C MET A 148 7.92 22.60 18.95
N GLN A 149 6.72 22.59 18.37
CA GLN A 149 6.21 23.71 17.58
C GLN A 149 6.04 24.96 18.46
N GLN A 150 5.47 24.80 19.67
CA GLN A 150 5.31 25.91 20.61
C GLN A 150 6.67 26.49 21.05
N MET A 151 7.67 25.64 21.27
CA MET A 151 9.04 26.08 21.58
C MET A 151 9.68 26.82 20.39
N HIS A 152 9.49 26.32 19.17
CA HIS A 152 9.99 26.97 17.95
C HIS A 152 9.39 28.37 17.77
N ASP A 153 8.08 28.50 17.96
CA ASP A 153 7.38 29.78 17.86
C ASP A 153 7.88 30.79 18.91
N GLN A 154 8.11 30.32 20.14
CA GLN A 154 8.64 31.15 21.23
C GLN A 154 10.08 31.62 20.95
N GLN A 155 10.89 30.81 20.28
CA GLN A 155 12.25 31.20 19.85
C GLN A 155 12.25 32.22 18.71
N LEU A 156 11.27 32.16 17.80
CA LEU A 156 11.12 33.15 16.73
C LEU A 156 10.65 34.51 17.27
N GLN A 157 9.75 34.52 18.25
CA GLN A 157 9.27 35.75 18.89
C GLN A 157 10.39 36.46 19.68
N GLY A 158 11.32 35.72 20.29
CA GLY A 158 12.50 36.29 20.96
C GLY A 158 13.54 36.93 20.02
N GLN A 159 13.56 36.54 18.74
CA GLN A 159 14.46 37.12 17.71
C GLN A 159 13.80 38.26 16.92
N GLN A 160 12.49 38.49 17.10
CA GLN A 160 11.73 39.57 16.48
C GLN A 160 11.45 40.75 17.42
N ALA A 161 12.13 40.81 18.58
CA ALA A 161 12.16 42.05 19.34
C ALA A 161 12.70 43.16 18.40
N PRO A 162 11.95 44.26 18.17
CA PRO A 162 12.41 45.31 17.27
C PRO A 162 13.77 45.79 17.78
N ALA A 163 14.76 45.88 16.88
CA ALA A 163 16.01 46.56 17.18
C ALA A 163 15.66 47.92 17.83
N PRO A 164 16.27 48.29 18.97
CA PRO A 164 16.00 49.59 19.55
C PRO A 164 16.25 50.65 18.47
N ALA A 165 15.23 51.47 18.21
CA ALA A 165 15.31 52.54 17.23
C ALA A 165 16.59 53.35 17.45
N PRO A 166 17.31 53.78 16.39
CA PRO A 166 18.48 54.61 16.55
C PRO A 166 18.06 55.85 17.35
N GLN A 167 18.62 55.99 18.55
CA GLN A 167 18.34 57.13 19.41
C GLN A 167 18.71 58.40 18.63
N PRO A 168 17.84 59.44 18.57
CA PRO A 168 18.23 60.71 18.00
C PRO A 168 19.35 61.29 18.86
N GLY A 169 20.45 61.67 18.19
CA GLY A 169 21.67 62.15 18.81
C GLY A 169 21.45 63.31 19.78
N GLN A 170 22.25 63.29 20.84
CA GLN A 170 22.56 64.47 21.65
C GLN A 170 23.73 65.23 21.03
#